data_AF-A0A8K0T7M1-F1
#
_entry.id   AF-A0A8K0T7M1-F1
#
_cell.length_a   1.000
_cell.length_b   1.000
_cell.length_c   1.000
_cell.angle_alpha   90.00
_cell.angle_beta   90.00
_cell.angle_gamma   90.00
#
_symmetry.space_group_name_H-M   'P 1'
#
loop_
_entity.id
_entity.type
_entity.pdbx_description
1 polymer ?
#
loop_
_entity_poly.entity_id
_entity_poly.type
_entity_poly.pdbx_seq_one_letter_code
_entity_poly.pdbx_strand_id
1 'polypeptide(L)'
;MARFTLLTAAAALVASASAGPLRARQCNAPAPGGNGTTIPTPGGPGASATCPLSFDGRIPSNFTAAQFDDPANGIYTAGFVTGANLTLSQVILFPENAPASLFDKAGVTKPLEVTINDESIFAPSPDNVQVGFRRTELLIASNSGSDESTTGVKTLHFSVAKDAARPLNLAHEYQLVFLEDSTFSKNQFVLKTGAITGVDTVNPDSLTIFGNTDNFGTVLFTTPFTPDVFHNFALGLDFTANTTQIFYSNGTTPLAPVTEPLPNDISGQGQYHFGVLKKGLGGNGDPKAGTQDVNTNEGILYSGIFNEDSSAGCRTLA
;
A
#
# COMPACT_ATOMS: atom_id res chain seq x y z
N MET A 1 45.09 42.46 -2.26
CA MET A 1 45.45 41.84 -0.97
C MET A 1 44.24 41.07 -0.45
N ALA A 2 44.48 39.93 0.23
CA ALA A 2 43.54 38.92 0.76
C ALA A 2 42.93 37.99 -0.32
N ARG A 3 43.55 36.86 -0.69
CA ARG A 3 43.81 35.57 0.01
C ARG A 3 42.61 34.60 -0.02
N PHE A 4 42.62 33.77 -1.06
CA PHE A 4 42.02 32.42 -1.12
C PHE A 4 42.64 31.54 -0.04
N THR A 5 41.83 30.76 0.68
CA THR A 5 42.30 29.65 1.52
C THR A 5 41.54 28.39 1.14
N LEU A 6 42.27 27.45 0.51
CA LEU A 6 41.92 26.05 0.32
C LEU A 6 41.80 25.35 1.68
N LEU A 7 40.76 24.53 1.87
CA LEU A 7 40.75 23.54 2.94
C LEU A 7 41.12 22.18 2.35
N THR A 8 42.19 21.62 2.92
CA THR A 8 42.90 20.40 2.56
C THR A 8 42.17 19.15 3.03
N ALA A 9 42.20 18.12 2.20
CA ALA A 9 41.83 16.74 2.54
C ALA A 9 42.78 16.15 3.59
N ALA A 10 42.22 15.41 4.55
CA ALA A 10 42.97 14.54 5.45
C ALA A 10 42.56 13.08 5.18
N ALA A 11 43.52 12.31 4.68
CA ALA A 11 43.47 10.87 4.58
C ALA A 11 43.82 10.24 5.94
N ALA A 12 43.05 9.23 6.35
CA ALA A 12 43.47 8.28 7.39
C ALA A 12 43.29 6.87 6.84
N LEU A 13 44.41 6.15 6.85
CA LEU A 13 44.63 4.76 6.47
C LEU A 13 44.26 3.82 7.64
N VAL A 14 44.33 2.50 7.38
CA VAL A 14 44.29 1.34 8.31
C VAL A 14 42.90 0.68 8.38
N ALA A 15 42.67 -0.62 8.16
CA ALA A 15 43.51 -1.78 7.86
C ALA A 15 42.70 -2.79 7.03
N SER A 16 43.39 -3.46 6.11
CA SER A 16 42.93 -4.64 5.39
C SER A 16 42.93 -5.87 6.33
N ALA A 17 41.75 -6.45 6.59
CA ALA A 17 41.65 -7.81 7.11
C ALA A 17 41.56 -8.80 5.94
N SER A 18 42.55 -9.68 5.85
CA SER A 18 42.64 -10.78 4.89
C SER A 18 41.66 -11.90 5.25
N ALA A 19 40.61 -12.07 4.44
CA ALA A 19 39.79 -13.27 4.48
C ALA A 19 40.53 -14.42 3.77
N GLY A 20 41.12 -15.33 4.54
CA GLY A 20 41.63 -16.60 4.03
C GLY A 20 40.48 -17.52 3.56
N PRO A 21 40.73 -18.41 2.59
CA PRO A 21 39.67 -19.22 1.99
C PRO A 21 39.17 -20.29 2.98
N LEU A 22 37.87 -20.25 3.30
CA LEU A 22 37.20 -21.35 3.97
C LEU A 22 37.08 -22.52 3.00
N ARG A 23 37.97 -23.51 3.18
CA ARG A 23 37.85 -24.83 2.56
C ARG A 23 36.54 -25.48 2.99
N ALA A 24 35.65 -25.71 2.03
CA ALA A 24 34.51 -26.58 2.18
C ALA A 24 35.00 -27.98 2.61
N ARG A 25 34.62 -28.41 3.81
CA ARG A 25 34.74 -29.81 4.22
C ARG A 25 33.65 -30.59 3.47
N GLN A 26 34.08 -31.40 2.50
CA GLN A 26 33.29 -32.54 2.03
C GLN A 26 33.07 -33.50 3.20
N CYS A 27 31.81 -33.62 3.63
CA CYS A 27 31.35 -34.75 4.43
C CYS A 27 30.69 -35.75 3.48
N ASN A 28 31.46 -36.73 3.03
CA ASN A 28 30.91 -37.97 2.49
C ASN A 28 30.38 -38.80 3.66
N ALA A 29 29.08 -39.08 3.66
CA ALA A 29 28.49 -40.14 4.46
C ALA A 29 27.69 -41.08 3.54
N PRO A 30 27.74 -42.41 3.76
CA PRO A 30 27.16 -43.41 2.88
C PRO A 30 25.65 -43.61 3.12
N ALA A 31 24.89 -43.86 2.04
CA ALA A 31 23.62 -44.60 2.08
C ALA A 31 23.95 -46.12 2.14
N PRO A 32 23.06 -47.04 2.60
CA PRO A 32 21.59 -46.97 2.51
C PRO A 32 20.80 -47.55 3.70
N GLY A 33 19.49 -47.30 3.71
CA GLY A 33 18.53 -47.97 4.58
C GLY A 33 17.11 -47.48 4.31
N GLY A 34 16.38 -48.19 3.47
CA GLY A 34 15.02 -47.83 3.09
C GLY A 34 14.04 -47.93 4.24
N ASN A 35 13.17 -46.92 4.35
CA ASN A 35 11.82 -47.08 4.83
C ASN A 35 10.95 -46.05 4.14
N GLY A 36 9.86 -46.50 3.52
CA GLY A 36 9.01 -45.70 2.66
C GLY A 36 8.41 -44.50 3.39
N THR A 37 8.84 -43.31 3.00
CA THR A 37 8.10 -42.07 3.19
C THR A 37 7.73 -41.55 1.80
N THR A 38 6.43 -41.57 1.52
CA THR A 38 5.86 -40.92 0.34
C THR A 38 6.22 -39.43 0.40
N ILE A 39 7.05 -38.99 -0.55
CA ILE A 39 7.22 -37.58 -0.89
C ILE A 39 5.84 -37.09 -1.36
N PRO A 40 5.23 -36.05 -0.76
CA PRO A 40 4.02 -35.49 -1.32
C PRO A 40 4.38 -34.90 -2.68
N THR A 41 3.77 -35.46 -3.73
CA THR A 41 3.77 -34.87 -5.07
C THR A 41 3.19 -33.45 -5.02
N PRO A 42 3.68 -32.51 -5.83
CA PRO A 42 3.02 -31.22 -6.01
C PRO A 42 1.56 -31.50 -6.43
N GLY A 43 0.62 -31.02 -5.62
CA GLY A 43 -0.80 -31.11 -5.91
C GLY A 43 -1.09 -30.50 -7.28
N GLY A 44 -1.88 -31.21 -8.09
CA GLY A 44 -2.36 -30.73 -9.37
C GLY A 44 -3.20 -29.45 -9.26
N PRO A 45 -3.47 -28.77 -10.38
CA PRO A 45 -4.22 -27.53 -10.41
C PRO A 45 -5.69 -27.83 -10.10
N GLY A 46 -6.17 -27.46 -8.91
CA GLY A 46 -7.58 -27.76 -8.60
C GLY A 46 -8.03 -27.65 -7.16
N ALA A 47 -7.56 -26.67 -6.40
CA ALA A 47 -8.29 -26.08 -5.27
C ALA A 47 -7.60 -24.75 -4.94
N SER A 48 -8.31 -23.62 -5.04
CA SER A 48 -7.80 -22.35 -4.52
C SER A 48 -7.63 -22.54 -3.01
N ALA A 49 -6.41 -22.69 -2.54
CA ALA A 49 -6.14 -22.75 -1.11
C ALA A 49 -6.60 -21.41 -0.51
N THR A 50 -7.72 -21.41 0.21
CA THR A 50 -8.19 -20.24 0.97
C THR A 50 -7.20 -20.01 2.10
N CYS A 51 -6.39 -18.96 1.98
CA CYS A 51 -5.53 -18.53 3.07
C CYS A 51 -6.38 -17.99 4.23
N PRO A 52 -5.96 -18.20 5.49
CA PRO A 52 -6.47 -17.42 6.60
C PRO A 52 -6.32 -15.92 6.31
N LEU A 53 -7.30 -15.12 6.68
CA LEU A 53 -7.21 -13.67 6.57
C LEU A 53 -6.57 -13.10 7.83
N SER A 54 -5.54 -12.27 7.66
CA SER A 54 -5.03 -11.42 8.74
C SER A 54 -5.97 -10.24 8.98
N PHE A 55 -6.67 -9.77 7.94
CA PHE A 55 -7.86 -8.92 8.06
C PHE A 55 -8.75 -9.02 6.82
N ASP A 56 -10.02 -8.64 6.99
CA ASP A 56 -10.99 -8.50 5.89
C ASP A 56 -11.59 -7.09 5.92
N GLY A 57 -11.19 -6.25 4.97
CA GLY A 57 -11.70 -4.89 4.80
C GLY A 57 -12.85 -4.81 3.78
N ARG A 58 -13.30 -5.92 3.20
CA ARG A 58 -14.38 -5.89 2.21
C ARG A 58 -15.67 -5.45 2.86
N ILE A 59 -16.38 -4.55 2.20
CA ILE A 59 -17.62 -3.98 2.74
C ILE A 59 -18.78 -4.94 2.50
N PRO A 60 -19.50 -5.38 3.55
CA PRO A 60 -20.73 -6.15 3.38
C PRO A 60 -21.77 -5.40 2.55
N SER A 61 -22.55 -6.13 1.76
CA SER A 61 -23.57 -5.55 0.88
C SER A 61 -24.60 -4.66 1.62
N ASN A 62 -24.90 -5.01 2.88
CA ASN A 62 -25.81 -4.28 3.76
C ASN A 62 -25.15 -3.18 4.62
N PHE A 63 -23.83 -2.98 4.50
CA PHE A 63 -23.12 -1.94 5.26
C PHE A 63 -23.59 -0.54 4.85
N THR A 64 -23.73 0.38 5.78
CA THR A 64 -24.22 1.75 5.57
C THR A 64 -23.13 2.76 5.89
N ALA A 65 -23.20 3.97 5.31
CA ALA A 65 -22.17 4.99 5.53
C ALA A 65 -22.02 5.34 7.03
N ALA A 66 -23.14 5.39 7.76
CA ALA A 66 -23.16 5.66 9.20
C ALA A 66 -22.36 4.63 10.03
N GLN A 67 -22.18 3.40 9.55
CA GLN A 67 -21.41 2.39 10.27
C GLN A 67 -19.91 2.67 10.27
N PHE A 68 -19.38 3.49 9.36
CA PHE A 68 -17.98 3.93 9.45
C PHE A 68 -17.70 4.79 10.68
N ASP A 69 -18.73 5.43 11.23
CA ASP A 69 -18.60 6.24 12.45
C ASP A 69 -18.88 5.44 13.73
N ASP A 70 -19.32 4.18 13.59
CA ASP A 70 -19.59 3.29 14.72
C ASP A 70 -18.35 2.43 15.02
N PRO A 71 -17.66 2.59 16.16
CA PRO A 71 -16.51 1.76 16.50
C PRO A 71 -16.85 0.26 16.62
N ALA A 72 -18.12 -0.12 16.76
CA ALA A 72 -18.56 -1.51 16.80
C ALA A 72 -18.64 -2.17 15.41
N ASN A 73 -18.40 -1.43 14.31
CA ASN A 73 -18.44 -2.01 12.96
C ASN A 73 -17.38 -3.11 12.75
N GLY A 74 -16.23 -3.01 13.44
CA GLY A 74 -15.19 -4.04 13.48
C GLY A 74 -14.37 -4.22 12.20
N ILE A 75 -14.63 -3.44 11.15
CA ILE A 75 -13.91 -3.48 9.86
C ILE A 75 -12.90 -2.34 9.80
N TYR A 76 -13.35 -1.11 10.04
CA TYR A 76 -12.54 0.10 9.98
C TYR A 76 -12.59 0.88 11.29
N THR A 77 -11.50 1.55 11.65
CA THR A 77 -11.50 2.44 12.82
C THR A 77 -12.37 3.66 12.56
N ALA A 78 -13.13 4.08 13.57
CA ALA A 78 -13.88 5.32 13.51
C ALA A 78 -12.94 6.52 13.77
N GLY A 79 -12.90 7.49 12.85
CA GLY A 79 -12.44 8.86 13.13
C GLY A 79 -10.93 9.12 13.24
N PHE A 80 -10.06 8.33 12.60
CA PHE A 80 -8.60 8.56 12.72
C PHE A 80 -7.99 9.51 11.68
N VAL A 81 -8.37 9.41 10.40
CA VAL A 81 -7.72 10.19 9.33
C VAL A 81 -8.75 10.82 8.39
N THR A 82 -9.42 11.85 8.87
CA THR A 82 -10.39 12.65 8.10
C THR A 82 -10.24 14.14 8.44
N GLY A 83 -10.97 15.01 7.75
CA GLY A 83 -11.02 16.43 8.07
C GLY A 83 -11.46 16.65 9.53
N ALA A 84 -10.90 17.64 10.21
CA ALA A 84 -11.13 17.87 11.65
C ALA A 84 -12.62 18.00 12.05
N ASN A 85 -13.48 18.44 11.13
CA ASN A 85 -14.92 18.62 11.33
C ASN A 85 -15.76 17.64 10.48
N LEU A 86 -15.14 16.61 9.92
CA LEU A 86 -15.79 15.60 9.09
C LEU A 86 -15.87 14.27 9.83
N THR A 87 -16.95 13.55 9.58
CA THR A 87 -17.12 12.14 9.91
C THR A 87 -16.84 11.29 8.68
N LEU A 88 -16.53 10.00 8.83
CA LEU A 88 -16.30 9.14 7.67
C LEU A 88 -17.60 8.97 6.86
N SER A 89 -18.77 8.92 7.50
CA SER A 89 -20.05 8.82 6.77
C SER A 89 -20.34 10.01 5.86
N GLN A 90 -19.71 11.16 6.07
CA GLN A 90 -19.85 12.35 5.21
C GLN A 90 -18.96 12.31 3.96
N VAL A 91 -17.88 11.52 3.98
CA VAL A 91 -16.86 11.47 2.90
C VAL A 91 -16.66 10.08 2.31
N ILE A 92 -17.32 9.05 2.85
CA ILE A 92 -17.40 7.72 2.26
C ILE A 92 -18.77 7.55 1.61
N LEU A 93 -18.76 7.19 0.33
CA LEU A 93 -19.97 6.95 -0.45
C LEU A 93 -20.01 5.50 -0.92
N PHE A 94 -21.20 5.05 -1.35
CA PHE A 94 -21.35 3.81 -2.08
C PHE A 94 -21.71 4.12 -3.53
N PRO A 95 -20.88 3.73 -4.51
CA PRO A 95 -21.15 4.00 -5.91
C PRO A 95 -22.35 3.19 -6.40
N GLU A 96 -23.31 3.84 -7.04
CA GLU A 96 -24.49 3.16 -7.61
C GLU A 96 -24.14 2.32 -8.85
N ASN A 97 -23.12 2.76 -9.62
CA ASN A 97 -22.74 2.18 -10.91
C ASN A 97 -21.24 1.91 -10.99
N ALA A 98 -20.66 1.26 -9.96
CA ALA A 98 -19.26 0.86 -10.01
C ALA A 98 -19.01 -0.22 -11.08
N PRO A 99 -17.84 -0.23 -11.74
CA PRO A 99 -17.42 -1.35 -12.58
C PRO A 99 -17.41 -2.67 -11.81
N ALA A 100 -17.47 -3.79 -12.53
CA ALA A 100 -17.32 -5.10 -11.90
C ALA A 100 -15.93 -5.23 -11.24
N SER A 101 -15.92 -5.58 -9.97
CA SER A 101 -14.70 -5.85 -9.20
C SER A 101 -14.41 -7.35 -9.16
N LEU A 102 -13.13 -7.69 -9.26
CA LEU A 102 -12.63 -9.07 -9.19
C LEU A 102 -12.91 -9.74 -7.83
N PHE A 103 -12.76 -8.97 -6.75
CA PHE A 103 -12.79 -9.49 -5.37
C PHE A 103 -14.10 -9.26 -4.64
N ASP A 104 -15.05 -8.54 -5.26
CA ASP A 104 -16.38 -8.40 -4.71
C ASP A 104 -17.34 -9.44 -5.24
N LYS A 105 -18.19 -9.93 -4.35
CA LYS A 105 -19.22 -10.91 -4.67
C LYS A 105 -20.59 -10.28 -4.55
N ALA A 106 -21.32 -10.23 -5.66
CA ALA A 106 -22.67 -9.68 -5.72
C ALA A 106 -23.57 -10.24 -4.60
N GLY A 107 -24.24 -9.32 -3.88
CA GLY A 107 -25.10 -9.64 -2.73
C GLY A 107 -24.36 -9.95 -1.43
N VAL A 108 -23.03 -10.10 -1.44
CA VAL A 108 -22.21 -10.39 -0.26
C VAL A 108 -21.35 -9.19 0.11
N THR A 109 -20.57 -8.67 -0.83
CA THR A 109 -19.73 -7.48 -0.65
C THR A 109 -20.02 -6.43 -1.72
N LYS A 110 -19.54 -5.20 -1.51
CA LYS A 110 -19.69 -4.09 -2.45
C LYS A 110 -18.50 -3.13 -2.40
N PRO A 111 -18.27 -2.36 -3.48
CA PRO A 111 -17.27 -1.30 -3.47
C PRO A 111 -17.73 -0.12 -2.61
N LEU A 112 -16.76 0.71 -2.23
CA LEU A 112 -16.96 2.01 -1.60
C LEU A 112 -16.22 3.08 -2.41
N GLU A 113 -16.52 4.34 -2.14
CA GLU A 113 -15.77 5.48 -2.63
C GLU A 113 -15.22 6.29 -1.45
N VAL A 114 -13.91 6.59 -1.48
CA VAL A 114 -13.29 7.53 -0.54
C VAL A 114 -13.17 8.87 -1.24
N THR A 115 -13.81 9.90 -0.68
CA THR A 115 -13.81 11.25 -1.25
C THR A 115 -13.02 12.24 -0.40
N ILE A 116 -12.53 13.29 -1.04
CA ILE A 116 -11.98 14.47 -0.39
C ILE A 116 -12.67 15.73 -0.91
N ASN A 117 -12.83 16.71 -0.02
CA ASN A 117 -13.37 18.01 -0.34
C ASN A 117 -12.53 19.13 0.32
N ASP A 118 -12.99 20.37 0.24
CA ASP A 118 -12.26 21.52 0.80
C ASP A 118 -12.06 21.42 2.33
N GLU A 119 -12.92 20.70 3.04
CA GLU A 119 -12.89 20.49 4.49
C GLU A 119 -12.06 19.27 4.92
N SER A 120 -11.54 18.45 3.99
CA SER A 120 -10.71 17.26 4.25
C SER A 120 -9.29 17.62 4.75
N ILE A 121 -9.18 18.56 5.69
CA ILE A 121 -7.93 19.02 6.32
C ILE A 121 -7.73 18.26 7.62
N PHE A 122 -6.76 17.35 7.63
CA PHE A 122 -6.43 16.57 8.83
C PHE A 122 -5.72 17.45 9.86
N ALA A 123 -6.15 17.34 11.11
CA ALA A 123 -5.57 18.05 12.25
C ALA A 123 -5.39 17.07 13.42
N PRO A 124 -4.31 16.27 13.44
CA PRO A 124 -4.05 15.31 14.54
C PRO A 124 -3.91 16.00 15.91
N SER A 125 -3.63 17.30 15.94
CA SER A 125 -3.78 18.13 17.13
C SER A 125 -4.13 19.58 16.73
N PRO A 126 -4.63 20.41 17.66
CA PRO A 126 -4.94 21.82 17.38
C PRO A 126 -3.76 22.62 16.81
N ASP A 127 -2.53 22.27 17.19
CA ASP A 127 -1.30 22.95 16.73
C ASP A 127 -0.62 22.24 15.54
N ASN A 128 -1.20 21.12 15.08
CA ASN A 128 -0.71 20.35 13.95
C ASN A 128 -1.80 20.20 12.89
N VAL A 129 -2.12 21.31 12.23
CA VAL A 129 -3.10 21.34 11.12
C VAL A 129 -2.39 21.18 9.79
N GLN A 130 -2.76 20.17 9.00
CA GLN A 130 -2.15 19.84 7.72
C GLN A 130 -2.84 20.55 6.55
N VAL A 131 -2.87 21.89 6.58
CA VAL A 131 -3.58 22.72 5.58
C VAL A 131 -3.10 22.54 4.14
N GLY A 132 -1.85 22.09 3.97
CA GLY A 132 -1.24 21.81 2.68
C GLY A 132 -1.79 20.55 2.02
N PHE A 133 -2.44 19.65 2.77
CA PHE A 133 -3.00 18.40 2.26
C PHE A 133 -4.53 18.41 2.25
N ARG A 134 -5.10 17.51 1.43
CA ARG A 134 -6.46 17.00 1.63
C ARG A 134 -6.36 15.51 1.84
N ARG A 135 -6.94 14.99 2.93
CA ARG A 135 -6.90 13.57 3.19
C ARG A 135 -8.13 12.99 3.85
N THR A 136 -8.49 11.80 3.40
CA THR A 136 -9.48 10.91 3.99
C THR A 136 -8.97 9.51 3.78
N GLU A 137 -8.73 8.78 4.86
CA GLU A 137 -8.17 7.44 4.83
C GLU A 137 -8.87 6.52 5.82
N LEU A 138 -9.08 5.29 5.38
CA LEU A 138 -9.61 4.19 6.15
C LEU A 138 -8.45 3.37 6.72
N LEU A 139 -8.51 3.07 8.02
CA LEU A 139 -7.59 2.16 8.71
C LEU A 139 -8.33 0.91 9.15
N ILE A 140 -7.72 -0.25 8.97
CA ILE A 140 -8.30 -1.53 9.38
C ILE A 140 -8.39 -1.61 10.91
N ALA A 141 -9.58 -1.91 11.45
CA ALA A 141 -9.83 -1.91 12.89
C ALA A 141 -8.96 -2.91 13.67
N SER A 142 -8.67 -4.07 13.05
CA SER A 142 -7.82 -5.10 13.66
C SER A 142 -6.32 -4.83 13.52
N ASN A 143 -5.91 -3.85 12.71
CA ASN A 143 -4.51 -3.52 12.50
C ASN A 143 -4.02 -2.51 13.54
N SER A 144 -3.34 -3.01 14.56
CA SER A 144 -2.85 -2.21 15.69
C SER A 144 -1.51 -1.53 15.42
N GLY A 145 -0.89 -1.81 14.28
CA GLY A 145 0.46 -1.34 13.98
C GLY A 145 1.56 -2.31 14.43
N SER A 146 1.24 -3.34 15.20
CA SER A 146 2.18 -4.37 15.66
C SER A 146 1.54 -5.76 15.72
N ASP A 147 0.43 -5.94 15.02
CA ASP A 147 -0.28 -7.21 14.92
C ASP A 147 0.32 -8.10 13.81
N GLU A 148 -0.25 -9.31 13.68
CA GLU A 148 0.28 -10.32 12.78
C GLU A 148 0.19 -9.91 11.30
N SER A 149 -0.67 -8.96 10.91
CA SER A 149 -0.80 -8.47 9.52
C SER A 149 0.44 -7.74 8.98
N THR A 150 1.42 -7.45 9.84
CA THR A 150 2.70 -6.84 9.46
C THR A 150 3.91 -7.73 9.78
N THR A 151 3.72 -9.05 9.81
CA THR A 151 4.79 -10.03 10.11
C THR A 151 4.71 -11.25 9.18
N GLY A 152 5.79 -12.03 9.10
CA GLY A 152 5.82 -13.24 8.27
C GLY A 152 5.67 -12.94 6.77
N VAL A 153 4.85 -13.71 6.05
CA VAL A 153 4.57 -13.48 4.63
C VAL A 153 3.09 -13.22 4.42
N LYS A 154 2.74 -12.00 4.02
CA LYS A 154 1.35 -11.61 3.77
C LYS A 154 1.11 -11.32 2.30
N THR A 155 -0.14 -11.46 1.87
CA THR A 155 -0.57 -10.97 0.55
C THR A 155 -1.70 -9.97 0.75
N LEU A 156 -1.40 -8.69 0.50
CA LEU A 156 -2.39 -7.61 0.57
C LEU A 156 -3.09 -7.49 -0.77
N HIS A 157 -4.42 -7.62 -0.77
CA HIS A 157 -5.29 -7.42 -1.93
C HIS A 157 -6.05 -6.12 -1.80
N PHE A 158 -6.19 -5.42 -2.93
CA PHE A 158 -7.07 -4.26 -3.07
C PHE A 158 -7.29 -3.98 -4.56
N SER A 159 -8.39 -3.31 -4.88
CA SER A 159 -8.59 -2.74 -6.20
C SER A 159 -9.02 -1.28 -6.13
N VAL A 160 -8.53 -0.49 -7.08
CA VAL A 160 -8.86 0.94 -7.21
C VAL A 160 -9.45 1.24 -8.58
N ALA A 161 -10.42 2.14 -8.65
CA ALA A 161 -10.92 2.68 -9.91
C ALA A 161 -11.12 4.20 -9.80
N LYS A 162 -11.06 4.88 -10.94
CA LYS A 162 -11.44 6.29 -11.05
C LYS A 162 -12.94 6.43 -10.83
N ASP A 163 -13.36 7.55 -10.24
CA ASP A 163 -14.73 8.04 -10.35
C ASP A 163 -14.79 9.19 -11.37
N ALA A 164 -15.61 9.01 -12.42
CA ALA A 164 -15.82 10.03 -13.43
C ALA A 164 -16.62 11.24 -12.90
N ALA A 165 -17.41 11.07 -11.83
CA ALA A 165 -18.14 12.17 -11.20
C ALA A 165 -17.25 13.02 -10.27
N ARG A 166 -16.10 12.48 -9.84
CA ARG A 166 -15.15 13.13 -8.91
C ARG A 166 -13.69 12.91 -9.37
N PRO A 167 -13.33 13.38 -10.57
CA PRO A 167 -12.01 13.13 -11.15
C PRO A 167 -10.90 13.78 -10.32
N LEU A 168 -9.77 13.09 -10.19
CA LEU A 168 -8.57 13.67 -9.56
C LEU A 168 -7.95 14.79 -10.41
N ASN A 169 -7.43 15.83 -9.76
CA ASN A 169 -6.56 16.80 -10.44
C ASN A 169 -5.13 16.28 -10.51
N LEU A 170 -4.75 15.70 -11.66
CA LEU A 170 -3.45 15.04 -11.86
C LEU A 170 -2.22 15.97 -11.83
N ALA A 171 -2.40 17.29 -11.68
CA ALA A 171 -1.29 18.20 -11.37
C ALA A 171 -0.73 18.00 -9.94
N HIS A 172 -1.50 17.36 -9.06
CA HIS A 172 -1.10 17.03 -7.68
C HIS A 172 -0.58 15.60 -7.58
N GLU A 173 0.23 15.31 -6.56
CA GLU A 173 0.54 13.93 -6.14
C GLU A 173 -0.58 13.42 -5.24
N TYR A 174 -1.00 12.17 -5.47
CA TYR A 174 -1.90 11.43 -4.60
C TYR A 174 -1.21 10.19 -4.03
N GLN A 175 -1.47 9.89 -2.77
CA GLN A 175 -1.13 8.60 -2.14
C GLN A 175 -2.44 7.89 -1.80
N LEU A 176 -2.58 6.65 -2.29
CA LEU A 176 -3.86 5.94 -2.32
C LEU A 176 -3.90 4.75 -1.36
N VAL A 177 -2.86 3.92 -1.41
CA VAL A 177 -2.72 2.74 -0.54
C VAL A 177 -1.29 2.69 -0.04
N PHE A 178 -1.10 2.69 1.28
CA PHE A 178 0.25 2.64 1.85
C PHE A 178 0.27 1.93 3.19
N LEU A 179 1.44 1.42 3.55
CA LEU A 179 1.75 0.91 4.89
C LEU A 179 2.67 1.92 5.55
N GLU A 180 2.13 2.74 6.45
CA GLU A 180 2.92 3.69 7.26
C GLU A 180 3.64 2.91 8.36
N ASP A 181 4.92 3.19 8.58
CA ASP A 181 5.70 2.50 9.60
C ASP A 181 5.22 2.86 11.03
N SER A 182 5.54 2.02 12.01
CA SER A 182 5.11 2.23 13.40
C SER A 182 5.63 3.52 14.06
N THR A 183 6.55 4.23 13.39
CA THR A 183 7.07 5.53 13.83
C THR A 183 6.45 6.72 13.11
N PHE A 184 5.52 6.49 12.18
CA PHE A 184 4.82 7.52 11.39
C PHE A 184 5.79 8.43 10.62
N SER A 185 6.89 7.87 10.14
CA SER A 185 7.97 8.60 9.48
C SER A 185 8.10 8.30 8.00
N LYS A 186 7.67 7.11 7.57
CA LYS A 186 7.81 6.64 6.19
C LYS A 186 6.76 5.61 5.81
N ASN A 187 6.50 5.51 4.52
CA ASN A 187 5.68 4.44 3.96
C ASN A 187 6.59 3.30 3.50
N GLN A 188 6.29 2.09 3.93
CA GLN A 188 7.03 0.87 3.57
C GLN A 188 6.73 0.40 2.13
N PHE A 189 5.55 0.73 1.65
CA PHE A 189 5.20 0.84 0.24
C PHE A 189 4.13 1.91 0.09
N VAL A 190 3.96 2.46 -1.11
CA VAL A 190 2.88 3.39 -1.41
C VAL A 190 2.45 3.32 -2.87
N LEU A 191 1.15 3.18 -3.11
CA LEU A 191 0.53 3.41 -4.39
C LEU A 191 0.30 4.90 -4.59
N LYS A 192 0.83 5.45 -5.68
CA LYS A 192 0.70 6.86 -6.06
C LYS A 192 0.11 7.05 -7.44
N THR A 193 -0.48 8.23 -7.66
CA THR A 193 -0.89 8.74 -8.99
C THR A 193 -0.74 10.26 -9.04
N GLY A 194 -0.89 10.86 -10.23
CA GLY A 194 -0.69 12.30 -10.46
C GLY A 194 0.79 12.70 -10.57
N ALA A 195 1.09 13.99 -10.48
CA ALA A 195 2.44 14.52 -10.60
C ALA A 195 3.25 14.32 -9.30
N ILE A 196 4.10 13.30 -9.27
CA ILE A 196 4.79 12.84 -8.05
C ILE A 196 5.95 13.78 -7.71
N THR A 197 5.94 14.30 -6.48
CA THR A 197 6.94 15.25 -5.96
C THR A 197 8.33 14.60 -5.95
N GLY A 198 9.31 15.26 -6.56
CA GLY A 198 10.70 14.81 -6.57
C GLY A 198 11.00 13.65 -7.53
N VAL A 199 10.01 13.21 -8.32
CA VAL A 199 10.16 12.16 -9.33
C VAL A 199 9.74 12.72 -10.69
N ASP A 200 10.54 12.48 -11.72
CA ASP A 200 10.19 12.86 -13.10
C ASP A 200 9.05 11.95 -13.60
N THR A 201 7.81 12.42 -13.40
CA THR A 201 6.61 11.64 -13.68
C THR A 201 6.30 11.73 -15.17
N VAL A 202 6.66 10.68 -15.92
CA VAL A 202 6.47 10.62 -17.38
C VAL A 202 4.99 10.73 -17.78
N ASN A 203 4.11 10.03 -17.06
CA ASN A 203 2.67 10.13 -17.24
C ASN A 203 1.97 10.24 -15.87
N PRO A 204 1.40 11.41 -15.52
CA PRO A 204 0.71 11.58 -14.25
C PRO A 204 -0.60 10.76 -14.19
N ASP A 205 -1.13 10.32 -15.33
CA ASP A 205 -2.28 9.41 -15.41
C ASP A 205 -1.86 7.93 -15.33
N SER A 206 -1.10 7.61 -14.28
CA SER A 206 -0.60 6.26 -14.00
C SER A 206 -0.74 5.91 -12.53
N LEU A 207 -0.85 4.61 -12.26
CA LEU A 207 -0.74 4.01 -10.93
C LEU A 207 0.68 3.50 -10.77
N THR A 208 1.41 4.00 -9.78
CA THR A 208 2.79 3.58 -9.50
C THR A 208 2.94 3.12 -8.06
N ILE A 209 3.38 1.88 -7.87
CA ILE A 209 3.79 1.34 -6.57
C ILE A 209 5.25 1.71 -6.34
N PHE A 210 5.51 2.45 -5.26
CA PHE A 210 6.83 2.67 -4.72
C PHE A 210 7.05 1.73 -3.53
N GLY A 211 8.30 1.29 -3.36
CA GLY A 211 8.75 0.64 -2.13
C GLY A 211 8.93 1.65 -1.00
N ASN A 212 9.75 1.28 -0.02
CA ASN A 212 9.99 2.06 1.18
C ASN A 212 10.45 3.48 0.82
N THR A 213 9.76 4.49 1.33
CA THR A 213 9.97 5.89 0.97
C THR A 213 11.14 6.54 1.69
N ASP A 214 11.91 5.77 2.48
CA ASP A 214 13.22 6.20 2.92
C ASP A 214 14.07 6.54 1.67
N ASN A 215 14.50 7.80 1.55
CA ASN A 215 15.14 8.34 0.34
C ASN A 215 14.25 8.27 -0.93
N PHE A 216 13.00 8.76 -0.85
CA PHE A 216 12.03 8.90 -1.96
C PHE A 216 11.39 7.61 -2.49
N GLY A 217 12.01 6.46 -2.22
CA GLY A 217 11.54 5.13 -2.58
C GLY A 217 11.78 4.73 -4.03
N THR A 218 11.96 3.42 -4.23
CA THR A 218 12.18 2.82 -5.55
C THR A 218 10.85 2.48 -6.21
N VAL A 219 10.71 2.76 -7.51
CA VAL A 219 9.55 2.29 -8.29
C VAL A 219 9.59 0.76 -8.39
N LEU A 220 8.55 0.10 -7.91
CA LEU A 220 8.38 -1.36 -8.00
C LEU A 220 7.55 -1.76 -9.22
N PHE A 221 6.52 -0.98 -9.55
CA PHE A 221 5.64 -1.25 -10.70
C PHE A 221 4.87 0.01 -11.11
N THR A 222 4.66 0.20 -12.41
CA THR A 222 3.82 1.28 -12.97
C THR A 222 2.89 0.71 -14.04
N THR A 223 1.64 1.17 -14.04
CA THR A 223 0.63 0.86 -15.06
C THR A 223 -0.22 2.10 -15.36
N PRO A 224 -0.76 2.28 -16.58
CA PRO A 224 -1.74 3.33 -16.84
C PRO A 224 -2.96 3.24 -15.92
N PHE A 225 -3.51 4.37 -15.47
CA PHE A 225 -4.74 4.39 -14.69
C PHE A 225 -5.95 4.51 -15.64
N THR A 226 -6.34 3.42 -16.28
CA THR A 226 -7.43 3.44 -17.27
C THR A 226 -8.79 3.68 -16.60
N PRO A 227 -9.67 4.52 -17.19
CA PRO A 227 -11.01 4.77 -16.64
C PRO A 227 -11.92 3.53 -16.79
N ASP A 228 -13.06 3.57 -16.09
CA ASP A 228 -14.17 2.61 -16.21
C ASP A 228 -13.84 1.15 -15.87
N VAL A 229 -12.73 0.91 -15.16
CA VAL A 229 -12.28 -0.42 -14.78
C VAL A 229 -11.57 -0.40 -13.42
N PHE A 230 -11.77 -1.45 -12.62
CA PHE A 230 -10.95 -1.68 -11.43
C PHE A 230 -9.55 -2.17 -11.82
N HIS A 231 -8.54 -1.56 -11.21
CA HIS A 231 -7.17 -2.01 -11.22
C HIS A 231 -6.93 -2.86 -9.98
N ASN A 232 -6.73 -4.16 -10.17
CA ASN A 232 -6.60 -5.12 -9.09
C ASN A 232 -5.12 -5.32 -8.77
N PHE A 233 -4.77 -5.28 -7.50
CA PHE A 233 -3.42 -5.52 -7.01
C PHE A 233 -3.44 -6.63 -5.97
N ALA A 234 -2.40 -7.47 -6.01
CA ALA A 234 -1.94 -8.17 -4.82
C ALA A 234 -0.46 -7.86 -4.57
N LEU A 235 -0.12 -7.48 -3.35
CA LEU A 235 1.24 -7.24 -2.91
C LEU A 235 1.66 -8.41 -2.03
N GLY A 236 2.56 -9.26 -2.53
CA GLY A 236 3.24 -10.27 -1.73
C GLY A 236 4.30 -9.60 -0.87
N LEU A 237 4.03 -9.45 0.42
CA LEU A 237 4.85 -8.77 1.41
C LEU A 237 5.56 -9.81 2.27
N ASP A 238 6.86 -9.99 2.06
CA ASP A 238 7.69 -10.84 2.91
C ASP A 238 8.44 -9.99 3.93
N PHE A 239 7.87 -9.88 5.13
CA PHE A 239 8.44 -9.13 6.26
C PHE A 239 9.69 -9.82 6.84
N THR A 240 9.92 -11.09 6.50
CA THR A 240 11.10 -11.85 6.96
C THR A 240 12.28 -11.62 6.02
N ALA A 241 12.03 -11.64 4.71
CA ALA A 241 13.04 -11.44 3.68
C ALA A 241 13.21 -9.98 3.26
N ASN A 242 12.33 -9.07 3.70
CA ASN A 242 12.25 -7.69 3.23
C ASN A 242 12.13 -7.62 1.72
N THR A 243 11.08 -8.25 1.19
CA THR A 243 10.77 -8.19 -0.24
C THR A 243 9.30 -7.87 -0.49
N THR A 244 9.05 -7.29 -1.66
CA THR A 244 7.70 -7.03 -2.17
C THR A 244 7.59 -7.56 -3.59
N GLN A 245 6.57 -8.39 -3.85
CA GLN A 245 6.22 -8.88 -5.18
C GLN A 245 4.87 -8.31 -5.60
N ILE A 246 4.77 -7.83 -6.85
CA ILE A 246 3.54 -7.25 -7.37
C ILE A 246 2.83 -8.23 -8.29
N PHE A 247 1.54 -8.43 -8.03
CA PHE A 247 0.58 -9.06 -8.90
C PHE A 247 -0.44 -8.02 -9.34
N TYR A 248 -0.85 -8.08 -10.59
CA TYR A 248 -1.72 -7.07 -11.15
C TYR A 248 -2.64 -7.64 -12.24
N SER A 249 -3.84 -7.08 -12.33
CA SER A 249 -4.78 -7.25 -13.44
C SER A 249 -5.74 -6.06 -13.51
N ASN A 250 -6.66 -6.06 -14.48
CA ASN A 250 -7.77 -5.12 -14.51
C ASN A 250 -9.12 -5.81 -14.78
N GLY A 251 -10.19 -5.14 -14.36
CA GLY A 251 -11.56 -5.60 -14.45
C GLY A 251 -11.75 -6.88 -13.65
N THR A 252 -12.28 -7.90 -14.30
CA THR A 252 -12.49 -9.24 -13.71
C THR A 252 -11.47 -10.26 -14.21
N THR A 253 -10.33 -9.80 -14.74
CA THR A 253 -9.25 -10.69 -15.18
C THR A 253 -8.49 -11.23 -13.97
N PRO A 254 -8.14 -12.53 -13.91
CA PRO A 254 -7.33 -13.07 -12.82
C PRO A 254 -5.99 -12.33 -12.66
N LEU A 255 -5.50 -12.24 -11.42
CA LEU A 255 -4.19 -11.64 -11.14
C LEU A 255 -3.06 -12.47 -11.76
N ALA A 256 -2.05 -11.79 -12.29
CA ALA A 256 -0.80 -12.40 -12.72
C ALA A 256 0.39 -11.70 -12.04
N PRO A 257 1.50 -12.42 -11.73
CA PRO A 257 2.71 -11.77 -11.27
C PRO A 257 3.24 -10.86 -12.38
N VAL A 258 3.48 -9.59 -12.04
CA VAL A 258 4.10 -8.60 -12.94
C VAL A 258 5.53 -8.26 -12.53
N THR A 259 5.95 -8.73 -11.35
CA THR A 259 7.34 -8.70 -10.90
C THR A 259 7.73 -10.03 -10.25
N GLU A 260 9.03 -10.27 -10.18
CA GLU A 260 9.61 -11.16 -9.17
C GLU A 260 9.54 -10.48 -7.78
N PRO A 261 9.83 -11.19 -6.67
CA PRO A 261 10.05 -10.54 -5.38
C PRO A 261 11.23 -9.56 -5.47
N LEU A 262 10.97 -8.29 -5.23
CA LEU A 262 11.97 -7.21 -5.26
C LEU A 262 12.41 -6.86 -3.84
N PRO A 263 13.70 -6.54 -3.60
CA PRO A 263 14.15 -6.02 -2.31
C PRO A 263 13.36 -4.75 -1.92
N ASN A 264 12.76 -4.77 -0.74
CA ASN A 264 12.02 -3.66 -0.18
C ASN A 264 12.00 -3.78 1.35
N ASP A 265 12.65 -2.86 2.07
CA ASP A 265 12.61 -2.88 3.53
C ASP A 265 11.18 -2.60 4.01
N ILE A 266 10.53 -3.61 4.57
CA ILE A 266 9.18 -3.50 5.12
C ILE A 266 9.13 -3.92 6.59
N SER A 267 10.27 -3.83 7.30
CA SER A 267 10.44 -4.31 8.66
C SER A 267 9.86 -3.40 9.77
N GLY A 268 9.37 -2.21 9.41
CA GLY A 268 8.93 -1.16 10.35
C GLY A 268 7.58 -1.38 11.03
N GLN A 269 6.89 -2.49 10.74
CA GLN A 269 5.49 -2.73 11.13
C GLN A 269 4.58 -1.53 10.77
N GLY A 270 3.47 -1.32 11.47
CA GLY A 270 2.64 -0.12 11.33
C GLY A 270 1.31 -0.37 10.62
N GLN A 271 0.73 0.69 10.08
CA GLN A 271 -0.69 0.72 9.74
C GLN A 271 -0.94 0.76 8.24
N TYR A 272 -1.94 0.03 7.77
CA TYR A 272 -2.41 0.08 6.38
C TYR A 272 -3.44 1.20 6.22
N HIS A 273 -3.17 2.12 5.29
CA HIS A 273 -4.03 3.24 4.93
C HIS A 273 -4.61 3.01 3.54
N PHE A 274 -5.93 3.15 3.43
CA PHE A 274 -6.67 3.08 2.17
C PHE A 274 -7.49 4.35 2.00
N GLY A 275 -7.18 5.19 1.02
CA GLY A 275 -7.91 6.44 0.85
C GLY A 275 -7.32 7.39 -0.15
N VAL A 276 -7.45 8.69 0.11
CA VAL A 276 -6.92 9.71 -0.78
C VAL A 276 -6.16 10.71 0.08
N LEU A 277 -4.84 10.80 -0.11
CA LEU A 277 -4.01 11.90 0.37
C LEU A 277 -3.53 12.71 -0.84
N LYS A 278 -4.08 13.91 -1.01
CA LYS A 278 -3.70 14.88 -2.05
C LYS A 278 -2.71 15.89 -1.48
N LYS A 279 -1.50 15.96 -2.06
CA LYS A 279 -0.49 16.97 -1.70
C LYS A 279 -0.78 18.32 -2.37
N GLY A 280 -0.48 19.43 -1.70
CA GLY A 280 -0.60 20.78 -2.28
C GLY A 280 0.51 21.11 -3.29
N LEU A 281 0.17 21.89 -4.32
CA LEU A 281 1.14 22.35 -5.33
C LEU A 281 2.16 23.30 -4.71
N GLY A 282 3.43 23.15 -5.07
CA GLY A 282 4.51 24.02 -4.58
C GLY A 282 4.85 23.84 -3.09
N GLY A 283 4.18 22.93 -2.37
CA GLY A 283 4.47 22.61 -0.98
C GLY A 283 5.63 21.63 -0.80
N ASN A 284 6.12 21.00 -1.88
CA ASN A 284 7.22 20.01 -1.86
C ASN A 284 7.03 18.88 -0.84
N GLY A 285 5.77 18.47 -0.59
CA GLY A 285 5.44 17.43 0.38
C GLY A 285 5.34 17.88 1.84
N ASP A 286 5.47 19.18 2.13
CA ASP A 286 5.17 19.73 3.45
C ASP A 286 3.65 19.69 3.70
N PRO A 287 3.16 18.96 4.73
CA PRO A 287 1.73 18.90 5.05
C PRO A 287 1.13 20.25 5.43
N LYS A 288 1.93 21.25 5.77
CA LYS A 288 1.50 22.58 6.20
C LYS A 288 1.63 23.64 5.11
N ALA A 289 2.15 23.28 3.92
CA ALA A 289 2.38 24.21 2.83
C ALA A 289 1.87 23.69 1.47
N GLY A 290 1.81 24.60 0.51
CA GLY A 290 1.32 24.33 -0.84
C GLY A 290 -0.12 24.78 -1.06
N THR A 291 -0.47 24.92 -2.33
CA THR A 291 -1.76 25.43 -2.77
C THR A 291 -2.69 24.27 -3.13
N GLN A 292 -3.95 24.38 -2.73
CA GLN A 292 -5.02 23.46 -3.08
C GLN A 292 -6.00 24.15 -4.03
N ASP A 293 -6.71 23.35 -4.81
CA ASP A 293 -7.84 23.84 -5.61
C ASP A 293 -8.97 24.35 -4.69
N VAL A 294 -9.85 25.18 -5.26
CA VAL A 294 -11.11 25.57 -4.63
C VAL A 294 -12.24 24.68 -5.13
N ASN A 295 -13.23 24.41 -4.29
CA ASN A 295 -14.35 23.50 -4.59
C ASN A 295 -13.86 22.08 -4.92
N THR A 296 -12.89 21.57 -4.15
CA THR A 296 -12.40 20.20 -4.26
C THR A 296 -13.58 19.23 -4.09
N ASN A 297 -13.71 18.32 -5.04
CA ASN A 297 -14.68 17.22 -5.02
C ASN A 297 -14.07 16.07 -5.83
N GLU A 298 -13.22 15.29 -5.16
CA GLU A 298 -12.41 14.26 -5.78
C GLU A 298 -12.59 12.94 -5.05
N GLY A 299 -12.49 11.82 -5.75
CA GLY A 299 -12.76 10.51 -5.17
C GLY A 299 -12.06 9.36 -5.90
N ILE A 300 -11.84 8.28 -5.15
CA ILE A 300 -11.36 7.00 -5.67
C ILE A 300 -12.28 5.89 -5.18
N LEU A 301 -12.67 5.02 -6.11
CA LEU A 301 -13.41 3.81 -5.81
C LEU A 301 -12.45 2.74 -5.30
N TYR A 302 -12.85 2.07 -4.23
CA TYR A 302 -12.14 0.95 -3.62
C TYR A 302 -13.01 -0.30 -3.62
N SER A 303 -12.39 -1.45 -3.83
CA SER A 303 -13.02 -2.76 -3.63
C SER A 303 -11.98 -3.79 -3.20
N GLY A 304 -12.43 -4.94 -2.69
CA GLY A 304 -11.54 -6.09 -2.54
C GLY A 304 -10.39 -5.90 -1.55
N ILE A 305 -10.55 -5.07 -0.52
CA ILE A 305 -9.50 -4.84 0.48
C ILE A 305 -9.47 -6.01 1.46
N PHE A 306 -8.44 -6.84 1.43
CA PHE A 306 -8.21 -7.89 2.43
C PHE A 306 -6.73 -8.29 2.46
N ASN A 307 -6.29 -8.90 3.55
CA ASN A 307 -4.92 -9.37 3.70
C ASN A 307 -4.91 -10.84 4.10
N GLU A 308 -4.16 -11.64 3.35
CA GLU A 308 -4.02 -13.06 3.56
C GLU A 308 -2.73 -13.40 4.29
N ASP A 309 -2.79 -14.36 5.20
CA ASP A 309 -1.61 -15.04 5.68
C ASP A 309 -1.12 -16.06 4.64
N SER A 310 -0.15 -15.62 3.85
CA SER A 310 0.47 -16.41 2.78
C SER A 310 1.75 -17.12 3.22
N SER A 311 2.01 -17.24 4.53
CA SER A 311 3.22 -17.91 5.06
C SER A 311 3.33 -19.38 4.67
N ALA A 312 2.20 -20.02 4.34
CA ALA A 312 2.14 -21.38 3.82
C ALA A 312 2.20 -21.48 2.28
N GLY A 313 2.46 -20.37 1.58
CA GLY A 313 2.56 -20.32 0.11
C GLY A 313 1.23 -20.30 -0.65
N CYS A 314 0.09 -20.29 0.04
CA CYS A 314 -1.20 -20.02 -0.60
C CYS A 314 -1.33 -18.52 -0.92
N ARG A 315 -2.02 -18.18 -2.02
CA ARG A 315 -2.42 -16.82 -2.39
C ARG A 315 -3.70 -16.89 -3.19
N THR A 316 -4.73 -16.13 -2.83
CA THR A 316 -5.93 -15.99 -3.67
C THR A 316 -5.63 -15.04 -4.81
N LEU A 317 -5.48 -15.56 -6.03
CA LEU A 317 -5.26 -14.74 -7.24
C LEU A 317 -6.54 -14.62 -8.11
N ALA A 318 -7.67 -14.98 -7.50
CA ALA A 318 -8.97 -15.21 -8.14
C ALA A 318 -9.39 -14.05 -9.02
#